data_AF-A0A382LTV3-F1
#
_entry.id   AF-A0A382LTV3-F1
#
_cell.length_a   1.000
_cell.length_b   1.000
_cell.length_c   1.000
_cell.angle_alpha   90.00
_cell.angle_beta   90.00
_cell.angle_gamma   90.00
#
_symmetry.space_group_name_H-M   'P 1'
#
loop_
_entity.id
_entity.type
_entity.pdbx_description
1 polymer ?
#
loop_
_entity_poly.entity_id
_entity_poly.type
_entity_poly.pdbx_seq_one_letter_code
_entity_poly.pdbx_strand_id
1 'polypeptide(L)'
;AAGLNAKLKVALKHLPKLGITDVLQGDMLFTDDDFKTETIDDKSYITFTPNTITYAIPKESSHKITKAKMGIVWHTTYSGEKLEDMRASFGANIGGLTKTNDVWFSDANYQDTSGTVNFNKTETTKFTNILSLAGKQFRKLSSPFLNGLTKQKDLLILIKTFTNVKVREGQKISNTARHTADMIKYIDDKLQKDIDKVKTQKTKDTKKKYKDRVVDFLTSNKSHLRNVFDMQNLLVDAKDAVIRKLEKAKGAMDTFIRTENGYRVTAPEGFVAIDQTGNAVKLVDRLEFSRANFNAAKDWTK
;
A
#
# COMPACT_ATOMS: atom_id res chain seq x y z
N ALA A 1 16.46 -22.34 4.51
CA ALA A 1 16.59 -21.47 5.71
C ALA A 1 17.81 -20.53 5.68
N ALA A 2 18.37 -20.21 4.50
CA ALA A 2 19.62 -19.44 4.41
C ALA A 2 19.44 -17.90 4.30
N GLY A 3 18.26 -17.40 3.91
CA GLY A 3 18.07 -15.97 3.58
C GLY A 3 18.17 -15.00 4.78
N LEU A 4 17.26 -15.10 5.75
CA LEU A 4 17.19 -14.11 6.84
C LEU A 4 18.41 -14.15 7.78
N ASN A 5 18.91 -15.34 8.11
CA ASN A 5 20.07 -15.48 9.00
C ASN A 5 21.34 -14.88 8.38
N ALA A 6 21.56 -15.08 7.07
CA ALA A 6 22.69 -14.47 6.36
C ALA A 6 22.59 -12.95 6.37
N LYS A 7 21.41 -12.40 6.05
CA LYS A 7 21.15 -10.95 6.07
C LYS A 7 21.40 -10.32 7.44
N LEU A 8 20.94 -10.97 8.52
CA LEU A 8 21.19 -10.49 9.89
C LEU A 8 22.68 -10.53 10.26
N LYS A 9 23.43 -11.55 9.81
CA LYS A 9 24.89 -11.62 10.02
C LYS A 9 25.63 -10.51 9.29
N VAL A 10 25.23 -10.20 8.05
CA VAL A 10 25.78 -9.07 7.29
C VAL A 10 25.49 -7.75 8.01
N ALA A 11 24.25 -7.53 8.43
CA ALA A 11 23.86 -6.35 9.21
C ALA A 11 24.70 -6.20 10.49
N LEU A 12 24.81 -7.26 11.29
CA LEU A 12 25.57 -7.26 12.53
C LEU A 12 27.06 -6.95 12.31
N LYS A 13 27.64 -7.42 11.20
CA LYS A 13 29.05 -7.21 10.85
C LYS A 13 29.33 -5.79 10.34
N HIS A 14 28.42 -5.19 9.60
CA HIS A 14 28.69 -3.98 8.83
C HIS A 14 28.01 -2.71 9.38
N LEU A 15 26.81 -2.79 9.98
CA LEU A 15 26.12 -1.63 10.55
C LEU A 15 26.90 -0.91 11.67
N PRO A 16 27.64 -1.59 12.57
CA PRO A 16 28.43 -0.88 13.59
C PRO A 16 29.44 0.11 13.02
N LYS A 17 29.89 -0.08 11.77
CA LYS A 17 30.84 0.80 11.09
C LYS A 17 30.26 2.17 10.74
N LEU A 18 28.94 2.31 10.77
CA LEU A 18 28.26 3.57 10.48
C LEU A 18 28.29 4.55 11.66
N GLY A 19 28.62 4.10 12.87
CA GLY A 19 28.60 4.94 14.07
C GLY A 19 27.18 5.36 14.48
N ILE A 20 26.21 4.44 14.34
CA ILE A 20 24.81 4.68 14.72
C ILE A 20 24.75 4.89 16.25
N THR A 21 24.34 6.07 16.69
CA THR A 21 24.18 6.42 18.12
C THR A 21 22.74 6.32 18.59
N ASP A 22 21.79 6.73 17.75
CA ASP A 22 20.34 6.62 18.00
C ASP A 22 19.79 5.28 17.48
N VAL A 23 18.55 4.95 17.80
CA VAL A 23 17.89 3.78 17.20
C VAL A 23 17.29 4.18 15.85
N LEU A 24 17.83 3.64 14.76
CA LEU A 24 17.34 3.86 13.40
C LEU A 24 16.54 2.64 12.91
N GLN A 25 15.41 2.91 12.27
CA GLN A 25 14.64 1.91 11.54
C GLN A 25 14.69 2.20 10.04
N GLY A 26 14.92 1.14 9.27
CA GLY A 26 15.05 1.19 7.82
C GLY A 26 14.76 -0.16 7.18
N ASP A 27 14.61 -0.12 5.86
CA ASP A 27 14.39 -1.29 5.01
C ASP A 27 15.72 -1.70 4.37
N MET A 28 16.16 -2.93 4.64
CA MET A 28 17.30 -3.52 3.93
C MET A 28 16.90 -3.81 2.48
N LEU A 29 17.58 -3.16 1.54
CA LEU A 29 17.30 -3.29 0.11
C LEU A 29 17.98 -4.50 -0.51
N PHE A 30 19.22 -4.76 -0.13
CA PHE A 30 20.00 -5.86 -0.67
C PHE A 30 21.14 -6.25 0.28
N THR A 31 21.59 -7.49 0.15
CA THR A 31 22.97 -7.93 0.42
C THR A 31 23.67 -8.23 -0.91
N ASP A 32 25.01 -8.30 -0.93
CA ASP A 32 25.76 -8.44 -2.19
C ASP A 32 25.48 -9.73 -2.96
N ASP A 33 24.93 -10.74 -2.30
CA ASP A 33 24.42 -11.99 -2.86
C ASP A 33 23.03 -11.88 -3.51
N ASP A 34 22.29 -10.78 -3.30
CA ASP A 34 20.98 -10.55 -3.91
C ASP A 34 21.08 -10.08 -5.39
N PHE A 35 22.25 -9.62 -5.84
CA PHE A 35 22.42 -9.03 -7.16
C PHE A 35 22.34 -10.05 -8.30
N LYS A 36 21.57 -9.73 -9.33
CA LYS A 36 21.51 -10.45 -10.61
C LYS A 36 21.80 -9.52 -11.76
N THR A 37 22.41 -10.04 -12.82
CA THR A 37 22.51 -9.31 -14.09
C THR A 37 21.37 -9.77 -14.99
N GLU A 38 20.52 -8.85 -15.41
CA GLU A 38 19.38 -9.12 -16.28
C GLU A 38 19.43 -8.20 -17.49
N THR A 39 18.92 -8.66 -18.63
CA THR A 39 18.71 -7.81 -19.81
C THR A 39 17.23 -7.46 -19.89
N ILE A 40 16.91 -6.18 -19.84
CA ILE A 40 15.54 -5.66 -19.91
C ILE A 40 15.53 -4.60 -21.02
N ASP A 41 14.63 -4.75 -22.00
CA ASP A 41 14.53 -3.86 -23.16
C ASP A 41 15.89 -3.57 -23.84
N ASP A 42 16.62 -4.66 -24.12
CA ASP A 42 17.96 -4.65 -24.76
C ASP A 42 19.06 -3.89 -24.00
N LYS A 43 18.83 -3.57 -22.72
CA LYS A 43 19.82 -2.94 -21.83
C LYS A 43 20.15 -3.84 -20.65
N SER A 44 21.41 -3.81 -20.22
CA SER A 44 21.88 -4.62 -19.10
C SER A 44 21.70 -3.88 -17.79
N TYR A 45 21.06 -4.54 -16.82
CA TYR A 45 20.79 -4.03 -15.49
C TYR A 45 21.37 -4.95 -14.42
N ILE A 46 21.75 -4.35 -13.29
CA ILE A 46 21.87 -5.05 -12.02
C ILE A 46 20.52 -4.97 -11.33
N THR A 47 19.95 -6.12 -10.97
CA THR A 47 18.65 -6.22 -10.32
C THR A 47 18.76 -6.86 -8.94
N PHE A 48 17.85 -6.47 -8.04
CA PHE A 48 17.65 -7.11 -6.74
C PHE A 48 16.19 -6.91 -6.30
N THR A 49 15.68 -7.81 -5.47
CA THR A 49 14.26 -7.86 -5.09
C THR A 49 14.14 -8.03 -3.58
N PRO A 50 14.13 -6.94 -2.78
CA PRO A 50 14.08 -7.04 -1.32
C PRO A 50 12.79 -7.70 -0.83
N ASN A 51 11.67 -7.37 -1.49
CA ASN A 51 10.34 -7.84 -1.17
C ASN A 51 9.61 -8.28 -2.45
N THR A 52 8.63 -7.49 -2.90
CA THR A 52 7.79 -7.82 -4.07
C THR A 52 8.25 -7.12 -5.35
N ILE A 53 8.87 -5.95 -5.23
CA ILE A 53 9.32 -5.13 -6.35
C ILE A 53 10.81 -5.37 -6.61
N THR A 54 11.16 -5.56 -7.87
CA THR A 54 12.54 -5.63 -8.34
C THR A 54 13.03 -4.23 -8.67
N TYR A 55 14.15 -3.84 -8.07
CA TYR A 55 14.86 -2.63 -8.45
C TYR A 55 15.85 -3.00 -9.55
N ALA A 56 16.00 -2.14 -10.54
CA ALA A 56 17.01 -2.29 -11.58
C ALA A 56 17.85 -1.01 -11.71
N ILE A 57 19.16 -1.20 -11.77
CA ILE A 57 20.13 -0.13 -11.94
C ILE A 57 20.88 -0.42 -13.24
N PRO A 58 20.95 0.54 -14.19
CA PRO A 58 21.76 0.35 -15.39
C PRO A 58 23.18 -0.05 -15.03
N LYS A 59 23.70 -1.10 -15.67
CA LYS A 59 24.95 -1.76 -15.26
C LYS A 59 26.12 -0.77 -15.21
N GLU A 60 26.19 0.15 -16.17
CA GLU A 60 27.18 1.22 -16.27
C GLU A 60 27.19 2.17 -15.05
N SER A 61 26.06 2.32 -14.37
CA SER A 61 25.89 3.23 -13.22
C SER A 61 25.89 2.50 -11.88
N SER A 62 25.99 1.16 -11.87
CA SER A 62 25.77 0.31 -10.69
C SER A 62 26.94 0.27 -9.71
N HIS A 63 28.14 0.72 -10.12
CA HIS A 63 29.40 0.50 -9.39
C HIS A 63 29.42 0.98 -7.94
N LYS A 64 28.70 2.06 -7.60
CA LYS A 64 28.63 2.57 -6.21
C LYS A 64 27.80 1.68 -5.30
N ILE A 65 26.83 0.96 -5.87
CA ILE A 65 25.89 0.10 -5.15
C ILE A 65 26.45 -1.32 -5.07
N THR A 66 27.00 -1.84 -6.17
CA THR A 66 27.53 -3.21 -6.25
C THR A 66 28.83 -3.44 -5.46
N LYS A 67 29.51 -2.37 -5.03
CA LYS A 67 30.67 -2.46 -4.12
C LYS A 67 30.25 -2.72 -2.67
N ALA A 68 29.05 -2.29 -2.27
CA ALA A 68 28.57 -2.44 -0.91
C ALA A 68 28.19 -3.89 -0.62
N LYS A 69 28.41 -4.30 0.64
CA LYS A 69 27.99 -5.60 1.18
C LYS A 69 26.52 -5.62 1.55
N MET A 70 25.96 -4.45 1.81
CA MET A 70 24.53 -4.28 2.04
C MET A 70 24.07 -2.86 1.67
N GLY A 71 22.77 -2.78 1.35
CA GLY A 71 22.06 -1.52 1.11
C GLY A 71 20.91 -1.36 2.10
N ILE A 72 20.72 -0.16 2.64
CA ILE A 72 19.60 0.15 3.54
C ILE A 72 19.03 1.54 3.28
N VAL A 73 17.71 1.67 3.32
CA VAL A 73 17.01 2.97 3.30
C VAL A 73 16.45 3.22 4.69
N TRP A 74 16.91 4.30 5.32
CA TRP A 74 16.47 4.68 6.66
C TRP A 74 15.27 5.61 6.58
N HIS A 75 14.24 5.35 7.39
CA HIS A 75 12.99 6.12 7.34
C HIS A 75 12.52 6.65 8.70
N THR A 76 13.04 6.11 9.82
CA THR A 76 12.60 6.52 11.16
C THR A 76 13.78 6.59 12.13
N THR A 77 13.80 7.63 12.95
CA THR A 77 14.69 7.76 14.13
C THR A 77 13.84 7.57 15.38
N TYR A 78 14.35 6.82 16.35
CA TYR A 78 13.76 6.67 17.67
C TYR A 78 14.66 7.38 18.69
N SER A 79 14.06 8.25 19.50
CA SER A 79 14.76 8.97 20.57
C SER A 79 14.13 8.65 21.93
N GLY A 80 14.98 8.46 22.93
CA GLY A 80 14.59 8.07 24.28
C GLY A 80 15.67 7.20 24.93
N GLU A 81 15.72 7.19 26.26
CA GLU A 81 16.76 6.47 27.00
C GLU A 81 16.49 4.97 27.06
N LYS A 82 15.22 4.57 27.13
CA LYS A 82 14.78 3.17 27.18
C LYS A 82 13.95 2.84 25.97
N LEU A 83 14.13 1.62 25.44
CA LEU A 83 13.41 1.12 24.27
C LEU A 83 11.89 1.22 24.41
N GLU A 84 11.36 1.02 25.62
CA GLU A 84 9.92 1.09 25.91
C GLU A 84 9.31 2.50 25.84
N ASP A 85 10.12 3.53 26.08
CA ASP A 85 9.69 4.94 26.12
C ASP A 85 10.10 5.73 24.86
N MET A 86 10.80 5.07 23.93
CA MET A 86 11.30 5.72 22.72
C MET A 86 10.17 6.27 21.86
N ARG A 87 10.37 7.48 21.35
CA ARG A 87 9.44 8.16 20.44
C ARG A 87 9.97 8.07 19.01
N ALA A 88 9.11 7.62 18.11
CA ALA A 88 9.41 7.57 16.69
C ALA A 88 9.27 8.96 16.04
N SER A 89 10.24 9.32 15.21
CA SER A 89 10.18 10.48 14.31
C SER A 89 10.49 10.03 12.90
N PHE A 90 9.63 10.42 11.95
CA PHE A 90 9.90 10.17 10.53
C PHE A 90 11.02 11.08 10.02
N GLY A 91 11.78 10.58 9.04
CA GLY A 91 13.00 11.24 8.56
C GLY A 91 14.18 10.81 9.40
N ALA A 92 14.86 9.74 8.96
CA ALA A 92 16.03 9.25 9.65
C ALA A 92 17.15 10.31 9.62
N ASN A 93 17.74 10.61 10.78
CA ASN A 93 18.92 11.47 10.82
C ASN A 93 20.16 10.66 10.39
N ILE A 94 20.46 10.70 9.09
CA ILE A 94 21.59 9.96 8.52
C ILE A 94 22.84 10.82 8.31
N GLY A 95 22.77 12.13 8.58
CA GLY A 95 23.86 13.07 8.31
C GLY A 95 25.13 12.81 9.13
N GLY A 96 24.97 12.22 10.32
CA GLY A 96 26.08 11.81 11.20
C GLY A 96 26.66 10.43 10.90
N LEU A 97 26.07 9.66 9.98
CA LEU A 97 26.52 8.30 9.70
C LEU A 97 27.82 8.30 8.89
N THR A 98 28.76 7.46 9.31
CA THR A 98 30.05 7.30 8.64
C THR A 98 29.87 6.62 7.29
N LYS A 99 30.32 7.26 6.21
CA LYS A 99 30.32 6.66 4.87
C LYS A 99 31.39 5.58 4.78
N THR A 100 30.99 4.38 4.35
CA THR A 100 31.91 3.25 4.15
C THR A 100 31.68 2.62 2.78
N ASN A 101 32.66 1.87 2.27
CA ASN A 101 32.48 1.08 1.04
C ASN A 101 31.60 -0.16 1.28
N ASP A 102 31.38 -0.55 2.53
CA ASP A 102 30.68 -1.78 2.89
C ASP A 102 29.16 -1.61 2.98
N VAL A 103 28.69 -0.40 3.29
CA VAL A 103 27.27 -0.13 3.49
C VAL A 103 26.86 1.06 2.63
N TRP A 104 26.02 0.78 1.64
CA TRP A 104 25.29 1.81 0.93
C TRP A 104 24.05 2.18 1.74
N PHE A 105 23.81 3.48 1.94
CA PHE A 105 22.59 3.93 2.61
C PHE A 105 22.06 5.23 2.04
N SER A 106 20.75 5.41 2.18
CA SER A 106 20.04 6.63 1.83
C SER A 106 18.93 6.90 2.84
N ASP A 107 18.38 8.11 2.81
CA ASP A 107 17.14 8.40 3.53
C ASP A 107 15.95 8.03 2.63
N ALA A 108 14.77 7.94 3.23
CA ALA A 108 13.53 7.71 2.50
C ALA A 108 12.93 9.01 1.92
N ASN A 109 13.68 10.12 1.91
CA ASN A 109 13.13 11.40 1.47
C ASN A 109 12.97 11.39 -0.05
N TYR A 110 11.78 11.80 -0.48
CA TYR A 110 11.47 11.94 -1.88
C TYR A 110 12.22 13.13 -2.49
N GLN A 111 13.02 12.88 -3.51
CA GLN A 111 13.73 13.93 -4.26
C GLN A 111 13.04 14.14 -5.61
N ASP A 112 12.48 15.33 -5.83
CA ASP A 112 11.99 15.72 -7.16
C ASP A 112 13.18 16.15 -8.04
N THR A 113 13.68 15.20 -8.83
CA THR A 113 14.76 15.47 -9.78
C THR A 113 14.25 15.84 -11.18
N SER A 114 12.93 15.74 -11.43
CA SER A 114 12.34 16.02 -12.75
C SER A 114 11.73 17.42 -12.84
N GLY A 115 11.43 18.06 -11.71
CA GLY A 115 10.71 19.34 -11.66
C GLY A 115 9.25 19.21 -12.10
N THR A 116 8.73 17.99 -12.23
CA THR A 116 7.40 17.71 -12.79
C THR A 116 6.39 17.30 -11.73
N VAL A 117 6.74 17.32 -10.45
CA VAL A 117 5.89 16.79 -9.36
C VAL A 117 4.79 17.77 -8.95
N ASN A 118 4.97 19.07 -9.22
CA ASN A 118 3.89 20.05 -9.01
C ASN A 118 2.82 19.94 -10.09
N PHE A 119 1.54 19.97 -9.68
CA PHE A 119 0.42 20.00 -10.63
C PHE A 119 0.49 21.24 -11.51
N ASN A 120 0.38 21.05 -12.82
CA ASN A 120 0.20 22.18 -13.74
C ASN A 120 -1.25 22.71 -13.67
N LYS A 121 -1.53 23.83 -14.33
CA LYS A 121 -2.86 24.46 -14.31
C LYS A 121 -4.00 23.51 -14.66
N THR A 122 -3.85 22.71 -15.71
CA THR A 122 -4.86 21.76 -16.17
C THR A 122 -5.08 20.62 -15.17
N GLU A 123 -3.98 20.08 -14.62
CA GLU A 123 -4.05 19.04 -13.60
C GLU A 123 -4.68 19.56 -12.30
N THR A 124 -4.30 20.78 -11.86
CA THR A 124 -4.90 21.47 -10.72
C THR A 124 -6.40 21.68 -10.91
N THR A 125 -6.85 22.12 -12.09
CA THR A 125 -8.29 22.26 -12.36
C THR A 125 -9.01 20.91 -12.24
N LYS A 126 -8.45 19.84 -12.80
CA LYS A 126 -9.04 18.49 -12.68
C LYS A 126 -9.11 18.03 -11.22
N PHE A 127 -8.03 18.20 -10.48
CA PHE A 127 -7.97 17.83 -9.06
C PHE A 127 -8.95 18.63 -8.21
N THR A 128 -9.00 19.95 -8.37
CA THR A 128 -9.96 20.83 -7.67
C THR A 128 -11.41 20.48 -8.01
N ASN A 129 -11.69 20.05 -9.24
CA ASN A 129 -13.02 19.57 -9.61
C ASN A 129 -13.39 18.28 -8.85
N ILE A 130 -12.47 17.32 -8.72
CA ILE A 130 -12.69 16.10 -7.93
C ILE A 130 -12.98 16.47 -6.47
N LEU A 131 -12.17 17.34 -5.86
CA LEU A 131 -12.38 17.80 -4.48
C LEU A 131 -13.72 18.53 -4.31
N SER A 132 -14.11 19.35 -5.29
CA SER A 132 -15.41 20.04 -5.28
C SER A 132 -16.59 19.07 -5.35
N LEU A 133 -16.49 18.03 -6.17
CA LEU A 133 -17.46 16.95 -6.23
C LEU A 133 -17.49 16.16 -4.92
N ALA A 134 -16.32 15.87 -4.33
CA ALA A 134 -16.21 15.20 -3.03
C ALA A 134 -16.89 16.01 -1.93
N GLY A 135 -16.69 17.33 -1.87
CA GLY A 135 -17.37 18.21 -0.92
C GLY A 135 -18.89 18.24 -1.14
N LYS A 136 -19.37 18.25 -2.39
CA LYS A 136 -20.80 18.12 -2.70
C LYS A 136 -21.36 16.76 -2.26
N GLN A 137 -20.61 15.69 -2.46
CA GLN A 137 -21.02 14.33 -2.11
C GLN A 137 -20.99 14.11 -0.59
N PHE A 138 -20.01 14.67 0.12
CA PHE A 138 -19.90 14.62 1.58
C PHE A 138 -21.17 15.16 2.26
N ARG A 139 -21.74 16.25 1.74
CA ARG A 139 -23.01 16.81 2.24
C ARG A 139 -24.23 15.89 2.07
N LYS A 140 -24.12 14.82 1.26
CA LYS A 140 -25.18 13.80 1.10
C LYS A 140 -24.98 12.58 2.01
N LEU A 141 -23.90 12.53 2.78
CA LEU A 141 -23.67 11.47 3.75
C LEU A 141 -24.55 11.67 4.98
N SER A 142 -25.18 10.59 5.43
CA SER A 142 -26.03 10.60 6.63
C SER A 142 -25.21 10.17 7.84
N SER A 143 -24.95 11.11 8.75
CA SER A 143 -24.25 10.82 10.01
C SER A 143 -24.97 9.76 10.86
N PRO A 144 -26.31 9.82 11.06
CA PRO A 144 -27.04 8.75 11.76
C PRO A 144 -26.86 7.37 11.12
N PHE A 145 -26.92 7.28 9.79
CA PHE A 145 -26.70 6.03 9.08
C PHE A 145 -25.27 5.50 9.28
N LEU A 146 -24.25 6.36 9.09
CA LEU A 146 -22.84 5.97 9.25
C LEU A 146 -22.56 5.48 10.68
N ASN A 147 -23.06 6.20 11.69
CA ASN A 147 -22.93 5.81 13.09
C ASN A 147 -23.70 4.53 13.42
N GLY A 148 -24.86 4.30 12.79
CA GLY A 148 -25.62 3.06 12.92
C GLY A 148 -24.90 1.87 12.27
N LEU A 149 -24.25 2.09 11.13
CA LEU A 149 -23.49 1.08 10.41
C LEU A 149 -22.20 0.70 11.15
N THR A 150 -21.47 1.67 11.72
CA THR A 150 -20.20 1.44 12.43
C THR A 150 -20.38 0.57 13.69
N LYS A 151 -21.58 0.59 14.30
CA LYS A 151 -21.95 -0.26 15.44
C LYS A 151 -22.20 -1.73 15.05
N GLN A 152 -22.41 -2.03 13.78
CA GLN A 152 -22.71 -3.39 13.29
C GLN A 152 -21.45 -4.07 12.75
N LYS A 153 -20.54 -4.48 13.65
CA LYS A 153 -19.21 -5.02 13.29
C LYS A 153 -19.27 -6.20 12.31
N ASP A 154 -20.17 -7.15 12.53
CA ASP A 154 -20.32 -8.33 11.65
C ASP A 154 -20.77 -7.96 10.24
N LEU A 155 -21.71 -7.01 10.14
CA LEU A 155 -22.17 -6.48 8.86
C LEU A 155 -21.03 -5.78 8.11
N LEU A 156 -20.23 -4.98 8.80
CA LEU A 156 -19.05 -4.33 8.20
C LEU A 156 -18.05 -5.34 7.64
N ILE A 157 -17.85 -6.48 8.31
CA ILE A 157 -16.97 -7.55 7.81
C ILE A 157 -17.51 -8.09 6.49
N LEU A 158 -18.82 -8.34 6.39
CA LEU A 158 -19.44 -8.83 5.17
C LEU A 158 -19.34 -7.82 4.01
N ILE A 159 -19.61 -6.54 4.29
CA ILE A 159 -19.46 -5.44 3.31
C ILE A 159 -18.01 -5.36 2.82
N LYS A 160 -17.03 -5.30 3.74
CA LYS A 160 -15.60 -5.25 3.40
C LYS A 160 -15.16 -6.46 2.59
N THR A 161 -15.67 -7.65 2.93
CA THR A 161 -15.37 -8.90 2.20
C THR A 161 -15.84 -8.79 0.75
N PHE A 162 -17.08 -8.35 0.52
CA PHE A 162 -17.61 -8.15 -0.83
C PHE A 162 -16.79 -7.13 -1.63
N THR A 163 -16.51 -5.96 -1.04
CA THR A 163 -15.73 -4.91 -1.70
C THR A 163 -14.32 -5.39 -2.03
N ASN A 164 -13.68 -6.20 -1.17
CA ASN A 164 -12.35 -6.75 -1.43
C ASN A 164 -12.31 -7.75 -2.60
N VAL A 165 -13.37 -8.55 -2.79
CA VAL A 165 -13.47 -9.45 -3.96
C VAL A 165 -13.40 -8.64 -5.26
N LYS A 166 -14.15 -7.53 -5.34
CA LYS A 166 -14.14 -6.65 -6.51
C LYS A 166 -12.81 -5.93 -6.76
N VAL A 167 -12.10 -5.57 -5.69
CA VAL A 167 -10.74 -5.02 -5.79
C VAL A 167 -9.74 -6.05 -6.31
N ARG A 168 -9.86 -7.32 -5.89
CA ARG A 168 -9.01 -8.42 -6.39
C ARG A 168 -9.25 -8.71 -7.87
N GLU A 169 -10.48 -8.52 -8.34
CA GLU A 169 -10.83 -8.60 -9.77
C GLU A 169 -10.27 -7.41 -10.59
N GLY A 170 -9.60 -6.45 -9.96
CA GLY A 170 -9.00 -5.30 -10.64
C GLY A 170 -10.01 -4.25 -11.11
N GLN A 171 -11.26 -4.30 -10.62
CA GLN A 171 -12.34 -3.47 -11.15
C GLN A 171 -12.64 -2.26 -10.26
N LYS A 172 -12.63 -1.06 -10.86
CA LYS A 172 -13.19 0.14 -10.24
C LYS A 172 -14.72 -0.01 -10.12
N ILE A 173 -15.28 0.48 -9.02
CA ILE A 173 -16.74 0.53 -8.83
C ILE A 173 -17.32 1.63 -9.73
N SER A 174 -17.71 1.30 -10.95
CA SER A 174 -18.24 2.29 -11.91
C SER A 174 -19.71 2.64 -11.67
N ASN A 175 -20.54 1.64 -11.36
CA ASN A 175 -21.96 1.81 -11.09
C ASN A 175 -22.26 1.48 -9.62
N THR A 176 -22.29 2.51 -8.78
CA THR A 176 -22.52 2.37 -7.33
C THR A 176 -23.92 1.88 -7.00
N ALA A 177 -24.93 2.17 -7.82
CA ALA A 177 -26.28 1.66 -7.61
C ALA A 177 -26.35 0.14 -7.80
N ARG A 178 -25.72 -0.36 -8.88
CA ARG A 178 -25.58 -1.80 -9.12
C ARG A 178 -24.70 -2.45 -8.06
N HIS A 179 -23.56 -1.84 -7.72
CA HIS A 179 -22.67 -2.37 -6.69
C HIS A 179 -23.37 -2.54 -5.35
N THR A 180 -24.18 -1.56 -4.92
CA THR A 180 -24.97 -1.67 -3.70
C THR A 180 -26.00 -2.81 -3.80
N ALA A 181 -26.68 -2.96 -4.93
CA ALA A 181 -27.65 -4.05 -5.13
C ALA A 181 -26.98 -5.43 -5.08
N ASP A 182 -25.85 -5.59 -5.79
CA ASP A 182 -25.07 -6.82 -5.81
C ASP A 182 -24.49 -7.16 -4.44
N MET A 183 -24.07 -6.15 -3.67
CA MET A 183 -23.60 -6.31 -2.29
C MET A 183 -24.72 -6.83 -1.38
N ILE A 184 -25.91 -6.24 -1.45
CA ILE A 184 -27.06 -6.68 -0.64
C ILE A 184 -27.40 -8.13 -0.97
N LYS A 185 -27.46 -8.47 -2.26
CA LYS A 185 -27.68 -9.85 -2.71
C LYS A 185 -26.61 -10.81 -2.20
N TYR A 186 -25.33 -10.44 -2.30
CA TYR A 186 -24.22 -11.26 -1.79
C TYR A 186 -24.36 -11.53 -0.29
N ILE A 187 -24.73 -10.51 0.50
CA ILE A 187 -24.90 -10.64 1.95
C ILE A 187 -26.11 -11.54 2.26
N ASP A 188 -27.22 -11.35 1.56
CA ASP A 188 -28.43 -12.18 1.67
C ASP A 188 -28.11 -13.66 1.37
N ASP A 189 -27.48 -13.94 0.23
CA ASP A 189 -27.09 -15.29 -0.20
C ASP A 189 -26.11 -15.93 0.79
N LYS A 190 -25.16 -15.17 1.33
CA LYS A 190 -24.17 -15.66 2.30
C LYS A 190 -24.81 -16.03 3.63
N LEU A 191 -25.69 -15.16 4.15
CA LEU A 191 -26.41 -15.43 5.39
C LEU A 191 -27.42 -16.57 5.22
N GLN A 192 -28.05 -16.71 4.04
CA GLN A 192 -28.92 -17.85 3.74
C GLN A 192 -28.13 -19.17 3.79
N LYS A 193 -26.97 -19.24 3.15
CA LYS A 193 -26.09 -20.42 3.21
C LYS A 193 -25.69 -20.78 4.64
N ASP A 194 -25.50 -19.79 5.50
CA ASP A 194 -25.17 -20.01 6.91
C ASP A 194 -26.37 -20.52 7.73
N ILE A 195 -27.61 -20.26 7.31
CA ILE A 195 -28.84 -20.86 7.87
C ILE A 195 -28.97 -22.30 7.39
N ASP A 196 -28.77 -22.54 6.09
CA ASP A 196 -28.97 -23.86 5.47
C ASP A 196 -28.03 -24.93 6.06
N LYS A 197 -26.84 -24.53 6.49
CA LYS A 197 -25.86 -25.40 7.17
C LYS A 197 -26.24 -25.79 8.60
N VAL A 198 -27.18 -25.09 9.22
CA VAL A 198 -27.57 -25.34 10.62
C VAL A 198 -28.61 -26.44 10.68
N LYS A 199 -28.46 -27.39 11.61
CA LYS A 199 -29.40 -28.51 11.77
C LYS A 199 -30.53 -28.19 12.76
N THR A 200 -30.25 -27.40 13.80
CA THR A 200 -31.19 -27.12 14.90
C THR A 200 -32.13 -25.96 14.58
N GLN A 201 -33.44 -26.16 14.80
CA GLN A 201 -34.46 -25.14 14.48
C GLN A 201 -34.24 -23.82 15.23
N LYS A 202 -33.96 -23.90 16.54
CA LYS A 202 -33.68 -22.71 17.37
C LYS A 202 -32.57 -21.83 16.79
N THR A 203 -31.48 -22.43 16.33
CA THR A 203 -30.34 -21.69 15.76
C THR A 203 -30.66 -21.19 14.35
N LYS A 204 -31.45 -21.92 13.55
CA LYS A 204 -31.98 -21.43 12.27
C LYS A 204 -32.81 -20.17 12.48
N ASP A 205 -33.72 -20.17 13.45
CA ASP A 205 -34.60 -19.03 13.74
C ASP A 205 -33.80 -17.80 14.18
N THR A 206 -32.79 -17.97 15.04
CA THR A 206 -31.89 -16.88 15.43
C THR A 206 -31.14 -16.30 14.23
N LYS A 207 -30.58 -17.14 13.36
CA LYS A 207 -29.85 -16.69 12.17
C LYS A 207 -30.78 -16.04 11.15
N LYS A 208 -32.00 -16.55 10.97
CA LYS A 208 -33.02 -15.96 10.10
C LYS A 208 -33.41 -14.57 10.57
N LYS A 209 -33.70 -14.38 11.87
CA LYS A 209 -33.96 -13.05 12.45
C LYS A 209 -32.81 -12.07 12.21
N TYR A 210 -31.56 -12.53 12.35
CA TYR A 210 -30.39 -11.71 12.06
C TYR A 210 -30.30 -11.34 10.57
N LYS A 211 -30.49 -12.32 9.68
CA LYS A 211 -30.51 -12.13 8.23
C LYS A 211 -31.56 -11.10 7.82
N ASP A 212 -32.80 -11.29 8.23
CA ASP A 212 -33.93 -10.43 7.88
C ASP A 212 -33.64 -8.99 8.35
N ARG A 213 -33.21 -8.81 9.62
CA ARG A 213 -32.81 -7.51 10.15
C ARG A 213 -31.70 -6.83 9.33
N VAL A 214 -30.68 -7.59 8.92
CA VAL A 214 -29.55 -7.06 8.13
C VAL A 214 -30.01 -6.66 6.74
N VAL A 215 -30.75 -7.52 6.05
CA VAL A 215 -31.24 -7.26 4.69
C VAL A 215 -32.22 -6.09 4.68
N ASP A 216 -33.12 -6.00 5.65
CA ASP A 216 -34.03 -4.87 5.82
C ASP A 216 -33.26 -3.58 6.06
N PHE A 217 -32.31 -3.59 7.01
CA PHE A 217 -31.48 -2.42 7.29
C PHE A 217 -30.73 -1.94 6.03
N LEU A 218 -30.10 -2.84 5.28
CA LEU A 218 -29.38 -2.46 4.06
C LEU A 218 -30.31 -1.95 2.96
N THR A 219 -31.46 -2.59 2.78
CA THR A 219 -32.43 -2.25 1.73
C THR A 219 -33.08 -0.89 2.01
N SER A 220 -33.50 -0.63 3.25
CA SER A 220 -34.04 0.66 3.67
C SER A 220 -33.01 1.80 3.58
N ASN A 221 -31.72 1.48 3.65
CA ASN A 221 -30.63 2.47 3.58
C ASN A 221 -29.83 2.41 2.26
N LYS A 222 -30.39 1.84 1.19
CA LYS A 222 -29.70 1.63 -0.09
C LYS A 222 -29.13 2.91 -0.69
N SER A 223 -29.87 4.03 -0.59
CA SER A 223 -29.43 5.34 -1.08
C SER A 223 -28.22 5.87 -0.29
N HIS A 224 -28.21 5.69 1.03
CA HIS A 224 -27.08 6.08 1.87
C HIS A 224 -25.84 5.23 1.60
N LEU A 225 -26.00 3.92 1.40
CA LEU A 225 -24.91 3.03 0.98
C LEU A 225 -24.32 3.45 -0.36
N ARG A 226 -25.18 3.75 -1.34
CA ARG A 226 -24.74 4.30 -2.63
C ARG A 226 -23.92 5.57 -2.44
N ASN A 227 -24.37 6.50 -1.61
CA ASN A 227 -23.65 7.75 -1.35
C ASN A 227 -22.26 7.51 -0.74
N VAL A 228 -22.10 6.48 0.10
CA VAL A 228 -20.80 6.07 0.66
C VAL A 228 -19.86 5.59 -0.45
N PHE A 229 -20.33 4.74 -1.37
CA PHE A 229 -19.50 4.26 -2.49
C PHE A 229 -19.18 5.38 -3.49
N ASP A 230 -20.11 6.28 -3.75
CA ASP A 230 -19.87 7.48 -4.57
C ASP A 230 -18.77 8.35 -3.93
N MET A 231 -18.83 8.56 -2.62
CA MET A 231 -17.78 9.28 -1.88
C MET A 231 -16.44 8.55 -1.95
N GLN A 232 -16.43 7.23 -1.73
CA GLN A 232 -15.23 6.41 -1.82
C GLN A 232 -14.56 6.54 -3.19
N ASN A 233 -15.33 6.50 -4.28
CA ASN A 233 -14.80 6.66 -5.62
C ASN A 233 -14.11 8.02 -5.83
N LEU A 234 -14.72 9.10 -5.34
CA LEU A 234 -14.13 10.44 -5.44
C LEU A 234 -12.84 10.57 -4.64
N LEU A 235 -12.78 9.95 -3.44
CA LEU A 235 -11.56 9.92 -2.63
C LEU A 235 -10.47 9.08 -3.28
N VAL A 236 -10.83 7.95 -3.90
CA VAL A 236 -9.91 7.13 -4.69
C VAL A 236 -9.37 7.92 -5.87
N ASP A 237 -10.22 8.62 -6.61
CA ASP A 237 -9.81 9.43 -7.77
C ASP A 237 -8.89 10.59 -7.38
N ALA A 238 -9.17 11.26 -6.25
CA ALA A 238 -8.29 12.30 -5.71
C ALA A 238 -6.93 11.74 -5.31
N LYS A 239 -6.92 10.63 -4.56
CA LYS A 239 -5.70 9.94 -4.14
C LYS A 239 -4.89 9.46 -5.35
N ASP A 240 -5.53 8.84 -6.33
CA ASP A 240 -4.87 8.34 -7.53
C ASP A 240 -4.27 9.49 -8.35
N ALA A 241 -4.93 10.65 -8.43
CA ALA A 241 -4.35 11.84 -9.08
C ALA A 241 -3.02 12.29 -8.43
N VAL A 242 -2.93 12.24 -7.09
CA VAL A 242 -1.69 12.53 -6.36
C VAL A 242 -0.64 11.45 -6.63
N ILE A 243 -1.01 10.18 -6.54
CA ILE A 243 -0.10 9.04 -6.79
C ILE A 243 0.49 9.11 -8.19
N ARG A 244 -0.34 9.26 -9.24
CA ARG A 244 0.12 9.40 -10.63
C ARG A 244 1.04 10.58 -10.85
N LYS A 245 0.93 11.62 -10.02
CA LYS A 245 1.83 12.76 -10.08
C LYS A 245 3.18 12.43 -9.44
N LEU A 246 3.16 11.79 -8.28
CA LEU A 246 4.37 11.36 -7.57
C LEU A 246 5.15 10.28 -8.36
N GLU A 247 4.46 9.41 -9.09
CA GLU A 247 5.06 8.42 -10.00
C GLU A 247 5.85 9.03 -11.16
N LYS A 248 5.57 10.29 -11.52
CA LYS A 248 6.31 10.98 -12.59
C LYS A 248 7.66 11.51 -12.14
N ALA A 249 7.93 11.63 -10.83
CA ALA A 249 9.32 11.81 -10.43
C ALA A 249 10.04 10.49 -10.68
N LYS A 250 11.09 10.56 -11.49
CA LYS A 250 12.04 9.47 -11.55
C LYS A 250 12.77 9.43 -10.21
N GLY A 251 12.71 8.30 -9.52
CA GLY A 251 13.66 8.01 -8.46
C GLY A 251 15.06 7.78 -9.05
N ALA A 252 16.06 7.59 -8.19
CA ALA A 252 17.43 7.27 -8.63
C ALA A 252 17.56 5.88 -9.30
N MET A 253 16.52 5.05 -9.27
CA MET A 253 16.49 3.68 -9.79
C MET A 253 15.16 3.42 -10.52
N ASP A 254 15.19 2.53 -11.51
CA ASP A 254 13.98 2.05 -12.17
C ASP A 254 13.36 0.90 -11.36
N THR A 255 12.02 0.85 -11.28
CA THR A 255 11.27 -0.17 -10.56
C THR A 255 10.50 -1.10 -11.50
N PHE A 256 10.59 -2.41 -11.25
CA PHE A 256 9.99 -3.46 -12.08
C PHE A 256 9.23 -4.48 -11.22
N ILE A 257 8.14 -5.02 -11.78
CA ILE A 257 7.47 -6.21 -11.26
C ILE A 257 7.91 -7.41 -12.10
N ARG A 258 8.31 -8.48 -11.42
CA ARG A 258 8.58 -9.77 -12.06
C ARG A 258 7.27 -10.41 -12.49
N THR A 259 7.22 -10.88 -13.73
CA THR A 259 6.08 -11.58 -14.34
C THR A 259 6.52 -12.95 -14.83
N GLU A 260 5.58 -13.81 -15.24
CA GLU A 260 5.88 -15.14 -15.78
C GLU A 260 6.77 -15.09 -17.03
N ASN A 261 6.68 -14.02 -17.83
CA ASN A 261 7.38 -13.87 -19.11
C ASN A 261 8.52 -12.82 -19.07
N GLY A 262 8.98 -12.41 -17.88
CA GLY A 262 10.07 -11.41 -17.73
C GLY A 262 9.70 -10.26 -16.80
N TYR A 263 10.16 -9.04 -17.09
CA TYR A 263 9.96 -7.86 -16.25
C TYR A 263 9.01 -6.85 -16.88
N ARG A 264 8.19 -6.20 -16.06
CA ARG A 264 7.34 -5.07 -16.45
C ARG A 264 7.68 -3.86 -15.61
N VAL A 265 7.95 -2.71 -16.25
CA VAL A 265 8.10 -1.43 -15.56
C VAL A 265 6.86 -1.15 -14.69
N THR A 266 7.09 -0.77 -13.44
CA THR A 266 6.03 -0.43 -12.48
C THR A 266 6.34 0.87 -11.77
N ALA A 267 5.30 1.51 -11.25
CA ALA A 267 5.43 2.51 -10.21
C ALA A 267 5.88 1.89 -8.87
N PRO A 268 6.45 2.68 -7.94
CA PRO A 268 6.64 2.27 -6.55
C PRO A 268 5.34 1.76 -5.93
N GLU A 269 5.45 0.88 -4.93
CA GLU A 269 4.30 0.27 -4.23
C GLU A 269 3.31 1.30 -3.64
N GLY A 270 3.83 2.49 -3.32
CA GLY A 270 3.10 3.64 -2.85
C GLY A 270 4.05 4.69 -2.28
N PHE A 271 3.46 5.76 -1.75
CA PHE A 271 4.18 6.89 -1.16
C PHE A 271 3.75 7.07 0.29
N VAL A 272 4.66 7.48 1.17
CA VAL A 272 4.33 7.88 2.54
C VAL A 272 4.31 9.39 2.59
N ALA A 273 3.16 9.97 2.93
CA ALA A 273 3.01 11.40 3.17
C ALA A 273 3.03 11.65 4.67
N ILE A 274 3.90 12.55 5.12
CA ILE A 274 4.06 12.94 6.53
C ILE A 274 3.57 14.37 6.66
N ASP A 275 2.65 14.63 7.60
CA ASP A 275 2.20 15.99 7.88
C ASP A 275 3.21 16.75 8.76
N GLN A 276 2.98 18.06 8.94
CA GLN A 276 3.87 18.93 9.73
C GLN A 276 3.92 18.57 11.23
N THR A 277 3.00 17.73 11.70
CA THR A 277 2.94 17.24 13.08
C THR A 277 3.52 15.83 13.24
N GLY A 278 4.03 15.24 12.16
CA GLY A 278 4.65 13.92 12.14
C GLY A 278 3.70 12.74 11.93
N ASN A 279 2.41 12.97 11.64
CA ASN A 279 1.51 11.87 11.29
C ASN A 279 1.79 11.42 9.86
N ALA A 280 1.91 10.10 9.67
CA ALA A 280 2.14 9.52 8.36
C ALA A 280 0.89 8.82 7.81
N VAL A 281 0.65 8.99 6.51
CA VAL A 281 -0.33 8.23 5.74
C VAL A 281 0.33 7.60 4.52
N LYS A 282 0.11 6.30 4.31
CA LYS A 282 0.58 5.60 3.11
C LYS A 282 -0.49 5.71 2.01
N LEU A 283 -0.10 6.30 0.88
CA LEU A 283 -0.88 6.41 -0.34
C LEU A 283 -0.48 5.28 -1.28
N VAL A 284 -1.41 4.35 -1.56
CA VAL A 284 -1.19 3.22 -2.46
C VAL A 284 -2.23 3.20 -3.57
N ASP A 285 -1.83 2.87 -4.80
CA ASP A 285 -2.78 2.42 -5.81
C ASP A 285 -3.28 1.04 -5.37
N ARG A 286 -4.55 1.00 -4.97
CA ARG A 286 -5.11 -0.20 -4.35
C ARG A 286 -5.25 -1.35 -5.35
N LEU A 287 -5.51 -1.06 -6.62
CA LEU A 287 -5.68 -2.09 -7.65
C LEU A 287 -4.33 -2.69 -8.02
N GLU A 288 -3.32 -1.85 -8.27
CA GLU A 288 -1.97 -2.32 -8.55
C GLU A 288 -1.34 -3.03 -7.35
N PHE A 289 -1.47 -2.46 -6.14
CA PHE A 289 -0.99 -3.09 -4.91
C PHE A 289 -1.61 -4.46 -4.68
N SER A 290 -2.94 -4.58 -4.85
CA SER A 290 -3.64 -5.87 -4.70
C SER A 290 -3.15 -6.86 -5.76
N ARG A 291 -3.11 -6.45 -7.04
CA ARG A 291 -2.65 -7.31 -8.14
C ARG A 291 -1.23 -7.81 -7.92
N ALA A 292 -0.30 -6.93 -7.54
CA ALA A 292 1.08 -7.30 -7.26
C ALA A 292 1.17 -8.32 -6.11
N ASN A 293 0.46 -8.11 -5.00
CA ASN A 293 0.55 -9.01 -3.85
C ASN A 293 -0.11 -10.39 -4.04
N PHE A 294 -1.11 -10.51 -4.91
CA PHE A 294 -1.79 -11.78 -5.21
C PHE A 294 -1.21 -12.52 -6.41
N ASN A 295 -0.67 -11.81 -7.41
CA ASN A 295 -0.22 -12.41 -8.67
C ASN A 295 1.30 -12.39 -8.86
N ALA A 296 2.07 -11.65 -8.06
CA ALA A 296 3.52 -11.73 -8.17
C ALA A 296 4.00 -13.14 -7.82
N ALA A 297 4.90 -13.68 -8.65
CA ALA A 297 5.63 -14.89 -8.34
C ALA A 297 6.40 -14.67 -7.03
N LYS A 298 5.94 -15.29 -5.96
CA LYS A 298 6.57 -15.18 -4.65
C LYS A 298 7.76 -16.14 -4.62
N ASP A 299 8.98 -15.59 -4.68
CA ASP A 299 10.23 -16.34 -4.46
C ASP A 299 10.42 -16.77 -2.99
N TRP A 300 9.32 -17.02 -2.24
CA TRP A 300 9.36 -17.41 -0.82
C TRP A 300 9.80 -18.86 -0.60
N THR A 301 10.22 -19.52 -1.67
CA THR A 301 10.71 -20.89 -1.68
C THR A 301 11.96 -20.97 -2.54
N LYS A 302 13.11 -20.97 -1.87
CA LYS A 302 14.17 -21.97 -2.01
C LYS A 302 14.85 -22.17 -0.65
#